data_AF-A0A0C3BBU8-F1
#
_entry.id   AF-A0A0C3BBU8-F1
#
_cell.length_a   1.000
_cell.length_b   1.000
_cell.length_c   1.000
_cell.angle_alpha   90.00
_cell.angle_beta   90.00
_cell.angle_gamma   90.00
#
_symmetry.space_group_name_H-M   'P 1'
#
loop_
_entity.id
_entity.type
_entity.pdbx_description
1 polymer ?
#
loop_
_entity_poly.entity_id
_entity_poly.type
_entity_poly.pdbx_seq_one_letter_code
_entity_poly.pdbx_strand_id
1 'polypeptide(L)'
;TGFGDCDGPVQPDGKTPRVPCNCPPLKDAYIQALTANVQAGRAVNNTNVRVTFPTGNSVQDKKGRITAAVITLQNLKAAGVGCPGVSTTFAQQNKNLDTCGDFLCGGAPAVTSPPAATTTPAPVAAAPLVDRLAPQLGSQPNNNPNGSGDCDGPRQPDGSVKLVPCACPPVREEFINQLLANIQAGHAVRNPSVKLSFPTGNSKADQHAR
;
A
#
# COMPACT_ATOMS: atom_id res chain seq x y z
N THR A 1 13.08 20.04 -21.55
CA THR A 1 12.27 20.91 -20.67
C THR A 1 12.30 20.30 -19.29
N GLY A 2 12.80 21.05 -18.30
CA GLY A 2 13.40 20.51 -17.06
C GLY A 2 12.46 19.65 -16.21
N PHE A 3 12.89 18.43 -15.90
CA PHE A 3 12.28 17.64 -14.84
C PHE A 3 12.69 18.29 -13.52
N GLY A 4 11.86 19.21 -13.01
CA GLY A 4 12.07 19.80 -11.70
C GLY A 4 12.06 18.73 -10.61
N ASP A 5 12.75 19.00 -9.51
CA ASP A 5 12.68 18.19 -8.31
C ASP A 5 11.43 18.56 -7.49
N CYS A 6 10.64 17.56 -7.13
CA CYS A 6 9.52 17.68 -6.21
C CYS A 6 9.94 17.34 -4.79
N ASP A 7 9.20 17.84 -3.81
CA ASP A 7 9.36 17.40 -2.41
C ASP A 7 8.83 15.97 -2.25
N GLY A 8 9.66 15.09 -1.70
CA GLY A 8 9.32 13.71 -1.36
C GLY A 8 8.60 13.60 -0.01
N PRO A 9 8.34 12.38 0.49
CA PRO A 9 7.77 12.21 1.82
C PRO A 9 8.80 12.52 2.91
N VAL A 10 8.33 13.02 4.06
CA VAL A 10 9.15 13.24 5.26
C VAL A 10 9.81 11.92 5.67
N GLN A 11 11.13 11.96 5.80
CA GLN A 11 11.96 10.81 6.14
C GLN A 11 12.09 10.65 7.67
N PRO A 12 12.61 9.51 8.15
CA PRO A 12 12.76 9.27 9.59
C PRO A 12 13.69 10.23 10.34
N ASP A 13 14.52 10.99 9.60
CA ASP A 13 15.38 12.07 10.10
C ASP A 13 14.67 13.43 10.12
N GLY A 14 13.38 13.47 9.78
CA GLY A 14 12.55 14.67 9.71
C GLY A 14 12.74 15.50 8.44
N LYS A 15 13.58 15.05 7.49
CA LYS A 15 13.85 15.82 6.26
C LYS A 15 12.91 15.44 5.13
N THR A 16 12.65 16.40 4.27
CA THR A 16 11.90 16.23 3.02
C THR A 16 12.88 16.22 1.85
N PRO A 17 13.17 15.06 1.23
CA PRO A 17 14.15 14.95 0.16
C PRO A 17 13.58 15.51 -1.14
N ARG A 18 14.43 16.15 -1.95
CA ARG A 18 14.12 16.46 -3.35
C ARG A 18 14.21 15.18 -4.18
N VAL A 19 13.15 14.87 -4.93
CA VAL A 19 13.04 13.67 -5.76
C VAL A 19 12.49 14.02 -7.15
N PRO A 20 12.75 13.21 -8.19
CA PRO A 20 12.14 13.42 -9.49
C PRO A 20 10.61 13.53 -9.38
N CYS A 21 9.98 14.52 -10.02
CA CYS A 21 8.54 14.74 -9.88
C CYS A 21 7.65 13.58 -10.37
N ASN A 22 8.18 12.67 -11.18
CA ASN A 22 7.51 11.43 -11.58
C ASN A 22 7.65 10.30 -10.54
N CYS A 23 8.25 10.59 -9.39
CA CYS A 23 8.41 9.69 -8.27
C CYS A 23 7.61 10.19 -7.04
N PRO A 24 6.90 9.28 -6.35
CA PRO A 24 6.76 7.85 -6.62
C PRO A 24 5.96 7.57 -7.91
N PRO A 25 6.12 6.39 -8.52
CA PRO A 25 5.32 5.99 -9.68
C PRO A 25 3.84 5.90 -9.31
N LEU A 26 2.97 5.90 -10.34
CA LEU A 26 1.57 5.51 -10.15
C LEU A 26 1.50 4.12 -9.52
N LYS A 27 0.59 3.98 -8.55
CA LYS A 27 0.45 2.76 -7.76
C LYS A 27 0.18 1.53 -8.63
N ASP A 28 -0.71 1.63 -9.62
CA ASP A 28 -1.06 0.49 -10.49
C ASP A 28 0.14 0.04 -11.32
N ALA A 29 0.91 0.99 -11.88
CA ALA A 29 2.14 0.69 -12.60
C ALA A 29 3.18 0.01 -11.71
N TYR A 30 3.29 0.46 -10.46
CA TYR A 30 4.17 -0.17 -9.47
C TYR A 30 3.72 -1.59 -9.08
N ILE A 31 2.42 -1.80 -8.83
CA ILE A 31 1.87 -3.12 -8.47
C ILE A 31 2.04 -4.10 -9.63
N GLN A 32 1.76 -3.67 -10.87
CA GLN A 32 1.97 -4.50 -12.05
C GLN A 32 3.45 -4.94 -12.17
N ALA A 33 4.38 -4.01 -11.97
CA ALA A 33 5.81 -4.30 -12.00
C ALA A 33 6.23 -5.26 -10.85
N LEU A 34 5.73 -5.03 -9.63
CA LEU A 34 6.01 -5.90 -8.49
C LEU A 34 5.48 -7.31 -8.75
N THR A 35 4.24 -7.47 -9.23
CA THR A 35 3.65 -8.76 -9.57
C THR A 35 4.49 -9.49 -10.62
N ALA A 36 4.91 -8.81 -11.69
CA ALA A 36 5.78 -9.39 -12.70
C ALA A 36 7.12 -9.86 -12.12
N ASN A 37 7.73 -9.05 -11.25
CA ASN A 37 8.99 -9.39 -10.60
C ASN A 37 8.88 -10.62 -9.69
N VAL A 38 7.79 -10.70 -8.91
CA VAL A 38 7.53 -11.84 -8.01
C VAL A 38 7.26 -13.12 -8.79
N GLN A 39 6.47 -13.04 -9.87
CA GLN A 39 6.23 -14.20 -10.75
C GLN A 39 7.52 -14.68 -11.42
N ALA A 40 8.40 -13.76 -11.80
CA ALA A 40 9.68 -14.10 -12.42
C ALA A 40 10.78 -14.51 -11.43
N GLY A 41 10.56 -14.33 -10.11
CA GLY A 41 11.57 -14.51 -9.06
C GLY A 41 12.76 -13.55 -9.15
N ARG A 42 12.64 -12.47 -9.94
CA ARG A 42 13.70 -11.49 -10.25
C ARG A 42 13.11 -10.21 -10.80
N ALA A 43 13.86 -9.11 -10.78
CA ALA A 43 13.45 -7.88 -11.44
C ALA A 43 13.44 -8.08 -12.97
N VAL A 44 12.29 -7.92 -13.62
CA VAL A 44 12.13 -8.21 -15.05
C VAL A 44 12.96 -7.28 -15.94
N ASN A 45 13.16 -6.03 -15.50
CA ASN A 45 13.99 -5.04 -16.18
C ASN A 45 15.46 -5.04 -15.69
N ASN A 46 15.81 -5.93 -14.75
CA ASN A 46 17.16 -6.12 -14.26
C ASN A 46 17.33 -7.56 -13.77
N THR A 47 17.48 -8.48 -14.72
CA THR A 47 17.38 -9.92 -14.46
C THR A 47 18.46 -10.47 -13.52
N ASN A 48 19.52 -9.71 -13.26
CA ASN A 48 20.57 -10.07 -12.31
C ASN A 48 20.14 -9.89 -10.85
N VAL A 49 19.06 -9.15 -10.59
CA VAL A 49 18.56 -8.90 -9.23
C VAL A 49 17.41 -9.84 -8.92
N ARG A 50 17.63 -10.74 -7.95
CA ARG A 50 16.60 -11.65 -7.46
C ARG A 50 15.55 -10.92 -6.63
N VAL A 51 14.31 -11.37 -6.74
CA VAL A 51 13.19 -10.84 -5.96
C VAL A 51 12.51 -12.01 -5.27
N THR A 52 12.38 -11.92 -3.94
CA THR A 52 11.58 -12.82 -3.12
C THR A 52 10.47 -12.01 -2.46
N PHE A 53 9.27 -12.57 -2.37
CA PHE A 53 8.14 -11.91 -1.73
C PHE A 53 7.54 -12.86 -0.70
N PRO A 54 8.15 -12.92 0.51
CA PRO A 54 7.67 -13.81 1.55
C PRO A 54 6.25 -13.42 1.98
N THR A 55 5.41 -14.43 2.22
CA THR A 55 4.00 -14.25 2.59
C THR A 55 3.75 -14.40 4.09
N GLY A 56 4.77 -14.74 4.88
CA GLY A 56 4.68 -14.83 6.33
C GLY A 56 4.53 -13.47 7.02
N ASN A 57 4.31 -13.48 8.33
CA ASN A 57 4.06 -12.28 9.13
C ASN A 57 5.21 -11.92 10.09
N SER A 58 6.34 -12.62 10.01
CA SER A 58 7.50 -12.25 10.83
C SER A 58 8.04 -10.88 10.42
N VAL A 59 8.76 -10.22 11.32
CA VAL A 59 9.49 -8.97 11.00
C VAL A 59 10.40 -9.18 9.79
N GLN A 60 11.04 -10.35 9.69
CA GLN A 60 11.87 -10.71 8.55
C GLN A 60 11.09 -10.79 7.24
N ASP A 61 9.90 -11.39 7.25
CA ASP A 61 9.05 -11.44 6.05
C ASP A 61 8.59 -10.03 5.63
N LYS A 62 8.20 -9.19 6.60
CA LYS A 62 7.79 -7.81 6.35
C LYS A 62 8.94 -6.99 5.73
N LYS A 63 10.15 -7.12 6.26
CA LYS A 63 11.36 -6.51 5.68
C LYS A 63 11.65 -7.06 4.28
N GLY A 64 11.50 -8.37 4.06
CA GLY A 64 11.63 -8.98 2.74
C GLY A 64 10.70 -8.35 1.69
N ARG A 65 9.45 -8.04 2.08
CA ARG A 65 8.51 -7.32 1.20
C ARG A 65 8.95 -5.87 0.92
N ILE A 66 9.49 -5.15 1.91
CA ILE A 66 10.09 -3.82 1.69
C ILE A 66 11.26 -3.91 0.71
N THR A 67 12.13 -4.91 0.85
CA THR A 67 13.25 -5.12 -0.07
C THR A 67 12.77 -5.36 -1.50
N ALA A 68 11.79 -6.25 -1.70
CA ALA A 68 11.18 -6.49 -3.01
C ALA A 68 10.54 -5.21 -3.59
N ALA A 69 9.93 -4.40 -2.74
CA ALA A 69 9.33 -3.13 -3.09
C ALA A 69 10.38 -2.11 -3.56
N VAL A 70 11.50 -1.98 -2.85
CA VAL A 70 12.63 -1.11 -3.22
C VAL A 70 13.28 -1.57 -4.53
N ILE A 71 13.54 -2.88 -4.69
CA ILE A 71 14.09 -3.44 -5.93
C ILE A 71 13.19 -3.11 -7.12
N THR A 72 11.87 -3.28 -6.95
CA THR A 72 10.90 -2.95 -8.00
C THR A 72 10.93 -1.47 -8.34
N LEU A 73 10.93 -0.58 -7.34
CA LEU A 73 11.00 0.87 -7.56
C LEU A 73 12.24 1.28 -8.35
N GLN A 74 13.41 0.75 -7.98
CA GLN A 74 14.69 1.11 -8.59
C GLN A 74 14.87 0.53 -9.99
N ASN A 75 14.10 -0.49 -10.37
CA ASN A 75 14.21 -1.17 -11.66
C ASN A 75 12.90 -1.08 -12.48
N LEU A 76 12.14 0.01 -12.30
CA LEU A 76 10.82 0.18 -12.92
C LEU A 76 10.87 0.33 -14.44
N LYS A 77 11.95 0.92 -14.98
CA LYS A 77 12.09 1.20 -16.41
C LYS A 77 13.26 0.45 -17.05
N ALA A 78 14.38 0.35 -16.35
CA ALA A 78 15.56 -0.42 -16.75
C ALA A 78 16.41 -0.74 -15.52
N ALA A 79 17.55 -1.39 -15.69
CA ALA A 79 18.50 -1.65 -14.61
C ALA A 79 18.93 -0.34 -13.94
N GLY A 80 18.56 -0.17 -12.66
CA GLY A 80 18.82 1.04 -11.88
C GLY A 80 18.08 2.30 -12.34
N VAL A 81 17.19 2.18 -13.33
CA VAL A 81 16.39 3.30 -13.84
C VAL A 81 14.96 3.17 -13.32
N GLY A 82 14.65 3.98 -12.32
CA GLY A 82 13.38 3.99 -11.63
C GLY A 82 13.33 5.09 -10.58
N CYS A 83 12.52 4.90 -9.55
CA CYS A 83 12.39 5.88 -8.47
C CYS A 83 13.29 5.53 -7.28
N PRO A 84 13.94 6.52 -6.66
CA PRO A 84 14.77 6.28 -5.48
C PRO A 84 13.88 5.87 -4.30
N GLY A 85 14.39 5.02 -3.41
CA GLY A 85 13.61 4.55 -2.24
C GLY A 85 13.14 5.70 -1.33
N VAL A 86 13.89 6.81 -1.30
CA VAL A 86 13.51 8.04 -0.56
C VAL A 86 12.31 8.79 -1.15
N SER A 87 11.83 8.39 -2.33
CA SER A 87 10.55 8.89 -2.87
C SER A 87 9.32 8.21 -2.24
N THR A 88 9.52 7.29 -1.29
CA THR A 88 8.46 6.59 -0.56
C THR A 88 8.70 6.62 0.94
N THR A 89 7.74 6.05 1.67
CA THR A 89 7.78 5.89 3.14
C THR A 89 8.47 4.59 3.57
N PHE A 90 9.13 3.87 2.66
CA PHE A 90 9.72 2.56 2.97
C PHE A 90 10.80 2.61 4.05
N ALA A 91 11.58 3.68 4.12
CA ALA A 91 12.54 3.88 5.19
C ALA A 91 11.85 3.97 6.56
N GLN A 92 10.74 4.73 6.64
CA GLN A 92 9.94 4.84 7.86
C GLN A 92 9.27 3.52 8.22
N GLN A 93 8.74 2.79 7.24
CA GLN A 93 8.17 1.47 7.46
C GLN A 93 9.22 0.48 7.99
N ASN A 94 10.45 0.49 7.47
CA ASN A 94 11.53 -0.36 7.96
C ASN A 94 11.91 0.00 9.41
N LYS A 95 11.97 1.30 9.74
CA LYS A 95 12.17 1.77 11.12
C LYS A 95 11.03 1.32 12.05
N ASN A 96 9.78 1.34 11.58
CA ASN A 96 8.65 0.85 12.37
C ASN A 96 8.78 -0.66 12.62
N LEU A 97 9.20 -1.45 11.63
CA LEU A 97 9.46 -2.88 11.80
C LEU A 97 10.54 -3.16 12.85
N ASP A 98 11.60 -2.34 12.89
CA ASP A 98 12.64 -2.42 13.91
C ASP A 98 12.13 -2.03 15.31
N THR A 99 11.23 -1.05 15.37
CA THR A 99 10.78 -0.45 16.63
C THR A 99 9.66 -1.25 17.29
N CYS A 100 8.67 -1.69 16.52
CA CYS A 100 7.43 -2.26 17.02
C CYS A 100 6.97 -3.52 16.26
N GLY A 101 7.76 -4.00 15.30
CA GLY A 101 7.48 -5.23 14.56
C GLY A 101 6.38 -5.12 13.49
N ASP A 102 5.85 -3.92 13.24
CA ASP A 102 4.83 -3.66 12.23
C ASP A 102 5.17 -2.44 11.35
N PHE A 103 4.49 -2.31 10.22
CA PHE A 103 4.68 -1.18 9.30
C PHE A 103 4.22 0.16 9.90
N LEU A 104 3.37 0.11 10.94
CA LEU A 104 2.91 1.25 11.71
C LEU A 104 3.02 0.93 13.21
N CYS A 105 3.69 1.79 13.97
CA CYS A 105 3.76 1.64 15.42
C CYS A 105 2.48 2.18 16.07
N GLY A 106 1.81 1.31 16.85
CA GLY A 106 0.50 1.59 17.45
C GLY A 106 -0.61 0.59 17.10
N GLY A 107 -0.33 -0.42 16.26
CA GLY A 107 -1.27 -1.52 16.00
C GLY A 107 -1.32 -2.52 17.16
N ALA A 108 -2.52 -2.98 17.52
CA ALA A 108 -2.75 -4.02 18.51
C ALA A 108 -1.92 -5.31 18.21
N PRO A 109 -1.51 -6.06 19.24
CA PRO A 109 -0.61 -7.21 19.08
C PRO A 109 -1.17 -8.28 18.16
N ALA A 110 -0.27 -8.92 17.41
CA ALA A 110 -0.54 -10.04 16.52
C ALA A 110 -1.28 -11.17 17.25
N VAL A 111 -2.52 -11.45 16.85
CA VAL A 111 -3.24 -12.63 17.32
C VAL A 111 -2.55 -13.90 16.78
N THR A 112 -2.05 -14.70 17.71
CA THR A 112 -1.55 -16.06 17.47
C THR A 112 -2.68 -16.94 16.94
N SER A 113 -2.43 -17.66 15.85
CA SER A 113 -3.38 -18.58 15.23
C SER A 113 -3.68 -19.80 16.14
N PRO A 114 -4.95 -20.18 16.37
CA PRO A 114 -5.32 -21.52 16.82
C PRO A 114 -5.50 -22.49 15.62
N PRO A 115 -5.37 -23.82 15.83
CA PRO A 115 -5.40 -24.82 14.75
C PRO A 115 -6.81 -25.07 14.20
N ALA A 116 -6.85 -25.56 12.96
CA ALA A 116 -8.03 -25.73 12.11
C ALA A 116 -9.07 -26.74 12.63
N ALA A 117 -10.35 -26.44 12.42
CA ALA A 117 -11.44 -27.42 12.30
C ALA A 117 -12.59 -26.87 11.45
N THR A 118 -13.39 -27.78 10.90
CA THR A 118 -14.09 -27.76 9.61
C THR A 118 -15.55 -27.26 9.61
N THR A 119 -16.02 -26.94 8.40
CA THR A 119 -17.40 -26.80 7.85
C THR A 119 -18.10 -25.42 7.83
N THR A 120 -18.50 -25.07 6.59
CA THR A 120 -19.15 -23.87 6.01
C THR A 120 -20.45 -23.43 6.71
N PRO A 121 -20.72 -22.11 6.84
CA PRO A 121 -21.31 -21.31 5.75
C PRO A 121 -20.32 -20.30 5.17
N ALA A 122 -20.57 -19.78 3.95
CA ALA A 122 -19.67 -18.87 3.24
C ALA A 122 -19.10 -17.78 4.18
N PRO A 123 -17.77 -17.65 4.32
CA PRO A 123 -17.23 -16.78 5.33
C PRO A 123 -17.54 -15.36 4.92
N VAL A 124 -18.27 -14.62 5.78
CA VAL A 124 -18.00 -13.19 5.94
C VAL A 124 -16.48 -13.08 5.98
N ALA A 125 -15.91 -12.43 4.96
CA ALA A 125 -14.48 -12.38 4.79
C ALA A 125 -13.87 -11.95 6.13
N ALA A 126 -13.05 -12.82 6.72
CA ALA A 126 -12.47 -12.53 8.03
C ALA A 126 -11.69 -11.21 7.94
N ALA A 127 -11.68 -10.39 9.01
CA ALA A 127 -10.98 -9.11 9.03
C ALA A 127 -9.55 -9.16 8.44
N PRO A 128 -8.73 -10.21 8.68
CA PRO A 128 -7.40 -10.33 8.08
C PRO A 128 -7.43 -10.54 6.56
N LEU A 129 -8.45 -11.20 6.04
CA LEU A 129 -8.63 -11.43 4.60
C LEU A 129 -9.11 -10.16 3.90
N VAL A 130 -10.06 -9.44 4.49
CA VAL A 130 -10.52 -8.14 3.98
C VAL A 130 -9.37 -7.16 3.97
N ASP A 131 -8.59 -7.09 5.05
CA ASP A 131 -7.40 -6.24 5.08
C ASP A 131 -6.39 -6.64 4.00
N ARG A 132 -6.13 -7.93 3.77
CA ARG A 132 -5.21 -8.33 2.71
C ARG A 132 -5.72 -8.01 1.30
N LEU A 133 -7.03 -8.09 1.07
CA LEU A 133 -7.65 -7.91 -0.25
C LEU A 133 -8.05 -6.47 -0.55
N ALA A 134 -8.29 -5.65 0.47
CA ALA A 134 -8.72 -4.28 0.31
C ALA A 134 -7.60 -3.43 -0.31
N PRO A 135 -7.92 -2.57 -1.29
CA PRO A 135 -6.95 -1.66 -1.87
C PRO A 135 -6.26 -0.82 -0.79
N GLN A 136 -4.93 -0.75 -0.85
CA GLN A 136 -4.18 0.20 -0.05
C GLN A 136 -4.61 1.64 -0.37
N LEU A 137 -4.99 2.45 0.61
CA LEU A 137 -5.43 3.83 0.40
C LEU A 137 -4.30 4.80 0.00
N GLY A 138 -3.07 4.31 -0.13
CA GLY A 138 -1.88 5.15 -0.27
C GLY A 138 -1.30 5.48 1.11
N SER A 139 0.02 5.45 1.23
CA SER A 139 0.69 5.62 2.51
C SER A 139 0.71 7.09 2.92
N GLN A 140 0.11 7.33 4.08
CA GLN A 140 0.13 8.55 4.89
C GLN A 140 -0.71 9.72 4.34
N PRO A 141 -1.48 10.39 5.22
CA PRO A 141 -1.92 11.75 4.98
C PRO A 141 -0.70 12.56 4.53
N ASN A 142 -0.86 13.31 3.45
CA ASN A 142 0.17 14.28 3.12
C ASN A 142 0.13 15.37 4.18
N ASN A 143 1.28 15.74 4.72
CA ASN A 143 1.39 16.69 5.83
C ASN A 143 1.84 18.07 5.32
N ASN A 144 1.53 18.43 4.08
CA ASN A 144 1.84 19.74 3.50
C ASN A 144 0.58 20.64 3.48
N PRO A 145 0.20 21.27 4.60
CA PRO A 145 -0.98 22.11 4.64
C PRO A 145 -0.71 23.43 3.93
N ASN A 146 -1.57 23.82 2.98
CA ASN A 146 -1.51 25.12 2.30
C ASN A 146 -1.99 26.32 3.18
N GLY A 147 -2.03 26.14 4.49
CA GLY A 147 -2.57 27.12 5.45
C GLY A 147 -4.11 27.19 5.53
N SER A 148 -4.85 26.50 4.65
CA SER A 148 -6.34 26.50 4.60
C SER A 148 -6.99 25.21 5.12
N GLY A 149 -6.20 24.25 5.63
CA GLY A 149 -6.67 22.95 6.13
C GLY A 149 -6.67 21.82 5.09
N ASP A 150 -6.23 22.12 3.87
CA ASP A 150 -6.04 21.14 2.80
C ASP A 150 -4.57 20.76 2.64
N CYS A 151 -4.35 19.49 2.28
CA CYS A 151 -3.07 18.87 2.03
C CYS A 151 -3.00 18.32 0.59
N ASP A 152 -1.80 18.17 0.06
CA ASP A 152 -1.58 17.65 -1.29
C ASP A 152 -1.99 16.17 -1.40
N GLY A 153 -3.01 15.85 -2.19
CA GLY A 153 -3.43 14.49 -2.46
C GLY A 153 -2.43 13.69 -3.30
N PRO A 154 -2.67 12.39 -3.52
CA PRO A 154 -1.81 11.59 -4.37
C PRO A 154 -1.78 12.13 -5.80
N ARG A 155 -0.60 12.04 -6.44
CA ARG A 155 -0.44 12.40 -7.86
C ARG A 155 -1.36 11.53 -8.72
N GLN A 156 -2.15 12.19 -9.55
CA GLN A 156 -3.11 11.57 -10.45
C GLN A 156 -2.43 11.08 -11.75
N PRO A 157 -3.08 10.20 -12.53
CA PRO A 157 -2.53 9.72 -13.81
C PRO A 157 -2.20 10.81 -14.83
N ASP A 158 -2.91 11.94 -14.76
CA ASP A 158 -2.66 13.14 -15.58
C ASP A 158 -1.49 14.00 -15.07
N GLY A 159 -0.83 13.57 -13.98
CA GLY A 159 0.27 14.27 -13.34
C GLY A 159 -0.18 15.38 -12.37
N SER A 160 -1.48 15.65 -12.23
CA SER A 160 -1.97 16.65 -11.28
C SER A 160 -1.85 16.18 -9.83
N VAL A 161 -1.66 17.13 -8.91
CA VAL A 161 -1.77 16.92 -7.46
C VAL A 161 -2.94 17.77 -7.00
N LYS A 162 -3.97 17.12 -6.46
CA LYS A 162 -5.20 17.79 -6.03
C LYS A 162 -5.19 17.96 -4.52
N LEU A 163 -5.60 19.11 -4.04
CA LEU A 163 -5.80 19.33 -2.61
C LEU A 163 -6.92 18.42 -2.09
N VAL A 164 -6.66 17.80 -0.95
CA VAL A 164 -7.60 16.98 -0.20
C VAL A 164 -7.59 17.44 1.26
N PRO A 165 -8.67 17.22 2.03
CA PRO A 165 -8.61 17.46 3.46
C PRO A 165 -7.45 16.68 4.07
N CYS A 166 -6.69 17.29 4.98
CA CYS A 166 -5.55 16.61 5.61
C CYS A 166 -5.94 15.36 6.42
N ALA A 167 -7.22 15.19 6.75
CA ALA A 167 -7.76 13.96 7.34
C ALA A 167 -7.93 12.81 6.32
N CYS A 168 -7.65 13.05 5.04
CA CYS A 168 -7.73 12.06 3.96
C CYS A 168 -6.32 11.63 3.53
N PRO A 169 -6.06 10.31 3.41
CA PRO A 169 -6.99 9.21 3.63
C PRO A 169 -7.26 8.92 5.12
N PRO A 170 -8.40 8.28 5.47
CA PRO A 170 -8.61 7.76 6.81
C PRO A 170 -7.49 6.77 7.18
N VAL A 171 -7.27 6.58 8.49
CA VAL A 171 -6.33 5.56 8.94
C VAL A 171 -6.79 4.19 8.47
N ARG A 172 -5.81 3.34 8.12
CA ARG A 172 -6.06 2.02 7.50
C ARG A 172 -7.04 1.18 8.33
N GLU A 173 -6.86 1.15 9.63
CA GLU A 173 -7.72 0.40 10.55
C GLU A 173 -9.17 0.89 10.53
N GLU A 174 -9.40 2.20 10.51
CA GLU A 174 -10.73 2.78 10.43
C GLU A 174 -11.42 2.41 9.10
N PHE A 175 -10.68 2.50 8.00
CA PHE A 175 -11.17 2.07 6.70
C PHE A 175 -11.56 0.58 6.68
N ILE A 176 -10.72 -0.31 7.21
CA ILE A 176 -11.01 -1.74 7.26
C ILE A 176 -12.22 -2.05 8.14
N ASN A 177 -12.34 -1.38 9.30
CA ASN A 177 -13.49 -1.55 10.18
C ASN A 177 -14.81 -1.13 9.48
N GLN A 178 -14.80 -0.02 8.75
CA GLN A 178 -15.97 0.40 7.97
C GLN A 178 -16.24 -0.50 6.77
N LEU A 179 -15.21 -0.97 6.08
CA LEU A 179 -15.36 -1.92 4.99
C LEU A 179 -15.98 -3.24 5.47
N LEU A 180 -15.55 -3.75 6.62
CA LEU A 180 -16.13 -4.94 7.25
C LEU A 180 -17.61 -4.75 7.59
N ALA A 181 -17.97 -3.62 8.19
CA ALA A 181 -19.36 -3.31 8.51
C ALA A 181 -20.24 -3.27 7.23
N ASN A 182 -19.72 -2.68 6.15
CA ASN A 182 -20.40 -2.66 4.86
C ASN A 182 -20.54 -4.05 4.23
N ILE A 183 -19.51 -4.90 4.32
CA ILE A 183 -19.54 -6.28 3.82
C ILE A 183 -20.58 -7.10 4.58
N GLN A 184 -20.60 -6.99 5.91
CA GLN A 184 -21.58 -7.69 6.76
C GLN A 184 -23.01 -7.25 6.45
N ALA A 185 -23.21 -5.97 6.16
CA ALA A 185 -24.52 -5.42 5.80
C ALA A 185 -24.91 -5.75 4.35
N GLY A 186 -23.96 -6.08 3.47
CA GLY A 186 -24.17 -6.22 2.02
C GLY A 186 -24.51 -4.89 1.32
N HIS A 187 -24.28 -3.77 1.99
CA HIS A 187 -24.53 -2.40 1.52
C HIS A 187 -23.71 -1.39 2.33
N ALA A 188 -23.58 -0.17 1.84
CA ALA A 188 -22.91 0.89 2.59
C ALA A 188 -23.77 1.27 3.81
N VAL A 189 -23.30 1.03 5.03
CA VAL A 189 -24.10 1.20 6.26
C VAL A 189 -24.61 2.64 6.47
N ARG A 190 -23.89 3.63 5.91
CA ARG A 190 -24.27 5.05 5.92
C ARG A 190 -25.04 5.50 4.67
N ASN A 191 -25.19 4.63 3.67
CA ASN A 191 -25.97 4.87 2.46
C ASN A 191 -26.56 3.55 1.92
N PRO A 192 -27.63 3.03 2.55
CA PRO A 192 -28.11 1.66 2.28
C PRO A 192 -28.59 1.36 0.86
N SER A 193 -28.88 2.40 0.07
CA SER A 193 -29.22 2.27 -1.35
C SER A 193 -28.04 1.76 -2.19
N VAL A 194 -26.81 1.90 -1.70
CA VAL A 194 -25.60 1.41 -2.37
C VAL A 194 -25.32 -0.02 -1.92
N LYS A 195 -25.63 -0.98 -2.78
CA LYS A 195 -25.29 -2.40 -2.58
C LYS A 195 -23.80 -2.62 -2.76
N LEU A 196 -23.23 -3.50 -1.94
CA LEU A 196 -21.81 -3.86 -1.98
C LEU A 196 -21.66 -5.37 -2.01
N SER A 197 -20.76 -5.85 -2.83
CA SER A 197 -20.23 -7.21 -2.77
C SER A 197 -18.71 -7.14 -2.61
N PHE A 198 -18.14 -8.07 -1.86
CA PHE A 198 -16.68 -8.15 -1.68
C PHE A 198 -16.24 -9.58 -1.98
N PRO A 199 -16.08 -9.93 -3.26
CA PRO A 199 -15.69 -11.27 -3.64
C PRO A 199 -14.27 -11.56 -3.17
N THR A 200 -14.11 -12.71 -2.52
CA THR A 200 -12.82 -13.19 -1.99
C THR A 200 -12.05 -14.06 -2.98
N GLY A 201 -12.63 -14.30 -4.16
CA GLY A 201 -12.02 -15.08 -5.23
C GLY A 201 -10.85 -14.36 -5.89
N ASN A 202 -10.09 -15.13 -6.67
CA ASN A 202 -8.88 -14.66 -7.34
C ASN A 202 -9.09 -14.39 -8.84
N SER A 203 -10.30 -14.61 -9.37
CA SER A 203 -10.59 -14.35 -10.78
C SER A 203 -10.49 -12.86 -11.09
N LYS A 204 -10.17 -12.47 -12.33
CA LYS A 204 -10.15 -11.06 -12.74
C LYS A 204 -11.45 -10.33 -12.40
N ALA A 205 -12.59 -11.03 -12.52
CA ALA A 205 -13.89 -10.51 -12.15
C ALA A 205 -13.95 -10.20 -10.63
N ASP A 206 -13.48 -11.12 -9.79
CA ASP A 206 -13.40 -10.91 -8.33
C ASP A 206 -12.42 -9.79 -7.96
N GLN A 207 -11.38 -9.57 -8.76
CA GLN A 207 -10.42 -8.48 -8.51
C GLN A 207 -10.93 -7.12 -8.92
N HIS A 208 -11.82 -7.07 -9.90
CA HIS A 208 -12.42 -5.82 -10.38
C HIS A 208 -13.68 -5.45 -9.61
N ALA A 209 -14.37 -6.45 -9.05
CA ALA A 209 -15.57 -6.25 -8.26
C ALA A 209 -15.31 -5.91 -6.78
N ARG A 210 -14.04 -5.92 -6.34
CA ARG A 210 -13.61 -5.46 -5.00
C ARG A 210 -12.87 -4.14 -5.11
#